data_AF-A0A9P8BAD5-F1
#
_entry.id   AF-A0A9P8BAD5-F1
#
_cell.length_a   1.000
_cell.length_b   1.000
_cell.length_c   1.000
_cell.angle_alpha   90.00
_cell.angle_beta   90.00
_cell.angle_gamma   90.00
#
_symmetry.space_group_name_H-M   'P 1'
#
loop_
_entity.id
_entity.type
_entity.pdbx_description
1 polymer ?
#
loop_
_entity_poly.entity_id
_entity_poly.type
_entity_poly.pdbx_seq_one_letter_code
_entity_poly.pdbx_strand_id
1 'polypeptide(L)'
;MNAILREWKTLAGNYYTVNPQAVKEDLDVFAGNHCIIQYLTHYNMSKLNKPSTELTFVTVRALLIGSIVFTQDPGSIISKGDDMGWFQYSGSTTVLIAPKGTVQFDANLVKNSLNRMEMLIQVGECIGALL
;
A
#
# COMPACT_ATOMS: atom_id res chain seq x y z
N MET A 1 -3.35 11.53 6.63
CA MET A 1 -1.96 11.28 6.99
C MET A 1 -1.10 12.11 6.06
N ASN A 2 -0.15 12.86 6.61
CA ASN A 2 0.85 13.60 5.82
C ASN A 2 2.19 12.87 5.95
N ALA A 3 2.90 12.65 4.87
CA ALA A 3 4.14 11.88 4.85
C ALA A 3 5.17 12.50 3.92
N ILE A 4 6.42 12.11 4.11
CA ILE A 4 7.49 12.35 3.14
C ILE A 4 7.73 11.04 2.40
N LEU A 5 7.61 11.05 1.08
CA LEU A 5 8.07 9.95 0.24
C LEU A 5 9.59 9.96 0.27
N ARG A 6 10.23 8.91 0.81
CA ARG A 6 11.67 8.87 1.03
C ARG A 6 12.43 8.45 -0.21
N GLU A 7 12.23 7.21 -0.60
CA GLU A 7 12.83 6.58 -1.76
C GLU A 7 11.89 5.49 -2.25
N TRP A 8 12.13 5.01 -3.46
CA TRP A 8 11.54 3.77 -3.93
C TRP A 8 12.59 2.80 -4.45
N LYS A 9 12.24 1.52 -4.43
CA LYS A 9 13.06 0.44 -4.98
C LYS A 9 12.19 -0.46 -5.84
N THR A 10 12.67 -0.74 -7.04
CA THR A 10 12.07 -1.75 -7.91
C THR A 10 12.67 -3.10 -7.64
N LEU A 11 11.82 -4.11 -7.42
CA LEU A 11 12.22 -5.50 -7.40
C LEU A 11 11.67 -6.20 -8.65
N ALA A 12 12.58 -6.73 -9.45
CA ALA A 12 12.20 -7.57 -10.58
C ALA A 12 11.58 -8.88 -10.07
N GLY A 13 10.59 -9.37 -10.79
CA GLY A 13 9.88 -10.59 -10.47
C GLY A 13 9.02 -11.04 -11.64
N ASN A 14 8.13 -11.97 -11.36
CA ASN A 14 7.17 -12.50 -12.33
C ASN A 14 5.97 -11.55 -12.51
N TYR A 15 5.00 -11.99 -13.31
CA TYR A 15 3.76 -11.27 -13.57
C TYR A 15 2.56 -12.22 -13.40
N TYR A 16 2.49 -12.89 -12.26
CA TYR A 16 1.34 -13.70 -11.87
C TYR A 16 0.10 -12.83 -11.73
N THR A 17 -1.07 -13.41 -12.00
CA THR A 17 -2.35 -12.77 -11.74
C THR A 17 -2.54 -12.57 -10.24
N VAL A 18 -3.08 -11.40 -9.86
CA VAL A 18 -3.46 -11.06 -8.48
C VAL A 18 -4.96 -11.30 -8.23
N ASN A 19 -5.62 -12.07 -9.11
CA ASN A 19 -7.00 -12.50 -8.89
C ASN A 19 -7.12 -13.19 -7.52
N PRO A 20 -8.17 -12.92 -6.72
CA PRO A 20 -8.39 -13.55 -5.42
C PRO A 20 -8.29 -15.08 -5.40
N GLN A 21 -8.54 -15.76 -6.53
CA GLN A 21 -8.30 -17.20 -6.67
C GLN A 21 -6.81 -17.54 -6.57
N ALA A 22 -5.94 -16.84 -7.28
CA ALA A 22 -4.49 -17.10 -7.28
C ALA A 22 -3.83 -16.76 -5.94
N VAL A 23 -4.35 -15.77 -5.21
CA VAL A 23 -3.89 -15.43 -3.85
C VAL A 23 -4.09 -16.59 -2.85
N LYS A 24 -5.03 -17.51 -3.12
CA LYS A 24 -5.33 -18.67 -2.26
C LYS A 24 -4.53 -19.91 -2.62
N GLU A 25 -3.81 -19.89 -3.73
CA GLU A 25 -2.95 -20.99 -4.17
C GLU A 25 -1.55 -20.89 -3.55
N ASP A 26 -0.72 -21.92 -3.76
CA ASP A 26 0.69 -21.92 -3.35
C ASP A 26 1.55 -21.09 -4.32
N LEU A 27 1.20 -19.80 -4.45
CA LEU A 27 1.88 -18.82 -5.29
C LEU A 27 2.13 -17.55 -4.48
N ASP A 28 3.40 -17.13 -4.44
CA ASP A 28 3.77 -15.85 -3.84
C ASP A 28 3.49 -14.70 -4.82
N VAL A 29 2.21 -14.35 -4.96
CA VAL A 29 1.76 -13.31 -5.90
C VAL A 29 2.16 -11.89 -5.49
N PHE A 30 2.49 -11.66 -4.21
CA PHE A 30 2.80 -10.32 -3.71
C PHE A 30 4.30 -10.02 -3.71
N ALA A 31 5.14 -10.97 -3.30
CA ALA A 31 6.59 -10.79 -3.28
C ALA A 31 7.29 -11.45 -4.48
N GLY A 32 6.69 -12.46 -5.10
CA GLY A 32 7.22 -13.10 -6.31
C GLY A 32 6.96 -12.32 -7.60
N ASN A 33 6.03 -11.36 -7.58
CA ASN A 33 5.77 -10.48 -8.70
C ASN A 33 6.72 -9.28 -8.74
N HIS A 34 6.90 -8.72 -9.93
CA HIS A 34 7.59 -7.45 -10.09
C HIS A 34 6.87 -6.38 -9.25
N CYS A 35 7.58 -5.74 -8.32
CA CYS A 35 6.98 -4.77 -7.42
C CYS A 35 7.85 -3.52 -7.28
N ILE A 36 7.20 -2.43 -6.88
CA ILE A 36 7.85 -1.16 -6.57
C ILE A 36 7.52 -0.84 -5.12
N ILE A 37 8.56 -0.77 -4.30
CA ILE A 37 8.48 -0.50 -2.88
C ILE A 37 8.73 0.99 -2.67
N GLN A 38 7.77 1.72 -2.14
CA GLN A 38 7.90 3.12 -1.73
C GLN A 38 7.97 3.20 -0.21
N TYR A 39 9.01 3.86 0.30
CA TYR A 39 9.16 4.11 1.73
C TYR A 39 8.63 5.49 2.07
N LEU A 40 7.77 5.56 3.08
CA LEU A 40 7.13 6.80 3.51
C LEU A 40 7.39 7.01 4.99
N THR A 41 7.76 8.23 5.35
CA THR A 41 7.85 8.64 6.75
C THR A 41 6.64 9.52 7.08
N HIS A 42 5.67 8.98 7.82
CA HIS A 42 4.58 9.78 8.38
C HIS A 42 5.10 10.67 9.50
N TYR A 43 4.76 11.95 9.43
CA TYR A 43 5.03 12.92 10.48
C TYR A 43 3.73 13.59 10.92
N ASN A 44 3.62 13.85 12.23
CA ASN A 44 2.49 14.54 12.80
C ASN A 44 2.90 15.93 13.28
N MET A 45 2.66 16.95 12.45
CA MET A 45 2.97 18.35 12.78
C MET A 45 2.24 18.85 14.04
N SER A 46 1.08 18.27 14.38
CA SER A 46 0.28 18.69 15.54
C SER A 46 0.76 18.10 16.86
N LYS A 47 1.62 17.07 16.83
CA LYS A 47 2.15 16.40 18.03
C LYS A 47 3.67 16.41 17.96
N LEU A 48 4.25 17.53 18.39
CA LEU A 48 5.70 17.82 18.38
C LEU A 48 6.58 16.73 19.03
N ASN A 49 5.97 15.82 19.81
CA ASN A 49 6.64 14.74 20.55
C ASN A 49 6.25 13.32 20.08
N LYS A 50 5.53 13.16 18.96
CA LYS A 50 5.22 11.82 18.44
C LYS A 50 6.34 11.30 17.52
N PRO A 51 6.74 10.03 17.64
CA PRO A 51 7.70 9.44 16.72
C PRO A 51 7.13 9.45 15.30
N SER A 52 8.00 9.72 14.33
CA SER A 52 7.67 9.48 12.93
C SER A 52 7.36 8.00 12.74
N THR A 53 6.32 7.70 11.97
CA THR A 53 5.94 6.32 11.65
C THR A 53 6.41 6.00 10.25
N GLU A 54 7.31 5.04 10.14
CA GLU A 54 7.70 4.51 8.83
C GLU A 54 6.57 3.64 8.29
N LEU A 55 6.25 3.81 7.01
CA LEU A 55 5.24 3.08 6.28
C LEU A 55 5.85 2.65 4.95
N THR A 56 5.36 1.55 4.42
CA THR A 56 5.84 1.05 3.14
C THR A 56 4.66 0.72 2.27
N PHE A 57 4.60 1.36 1.10
CA PHE A 57 3.67 1.01 0.05
C PHE A 57 4.38 0.08 -0.93
N VAL A 58 3.78 -1.05 -1.24
CA VAL A 58 4.29 -1.98 -2.24
C VAL A 58 3.29 -2.05 -3.37
N THR A 59 3.63 -1.47 -4.50
CA THR A 59 2.84 -1.50 -5.71
C THR A 59 3.21 -2.77 -6.49
N VAL A 60 2.30 -3.73 -6.55
CA VAL A 60 2.52 -5.03 -7.18
C VAL A 60 2.09 -4.97 -8.63
N ARG A 61 2.96 -5.35 -9.57
CA ARG A 61 2.66 -5.41 -11.00
C ARG A 61 2.30 -6.84 -11.38
N ALA A 62 1.06 -7.05 -11.81
CA ALA A 62 0.51 -8.35 -12.19
C ALA A 62 0.43 -8.53 -13.72
N LEU A 63 -0.09 -9.68 -14.15
CA LEU A 63 -0.37 -10.01 -15.55
C LEU A 63 -1.20 -8.90 -16.23
N LEU A 64 -0.81 -8.53 -17.46
CA LEU A 64 -1.48 -7.54 -18.31
C LEU A 64 -1.40 -6.07 -17.82
N ILE A 65 -0.62 -5.73 -16.80
CA ILE A 65 -0.38 -4.33 -16.44
C ILE A 65 0.76 -3.74 -17.26
N GLY A 66 0.43 -2.75 -18.07
CA GLY A 66 1.35 -2.10 -19.00
C GLY A 66 2.50 -1.40 -18.28
N SER A 67 2.17 -0.57 -17.29
CA SER A 67 3.15 0.24 -16.54
C SER A 67 2.55 0.79 -15.25
N ILE A 68 3.42 1.26 -14.36
CA ILE A 68 3.06 2.04 -13.18
C ILE A 68 3.63 3.43 -13.39
N VAL A 69 2.81 4.46 -13.26
CA VAL A 69 3.23 5.86 -13.37
C VAL A 69 3.15 6.49 -11.99
N PHE A 70 4.21 7.15 -11.57
CA PHE A 70 4.24 7.94 -10.33
C PHE A 70 4.13 9.42 -10.66
N THR A 71 3.38 10.15 -9.85
CA THR A 71 3.20 11.61 -9.93
C THR A 71 4.02 12.37 -8.91
N GLN A 72 4.66 11.64 -7.98
CA GLN A 72 5.45 12.17 -6.89
C GLN A 72 6.87 11.64 -7.00
N ASP A 73 7.84 12.47 -6.64
CA ASP A 73 9.24 12.10 -6.59
C ASP A 73 9.71 11.81 -5.15
N PRO A 74 10.75 10.98 -4.97
CA PRO A 74 11.48 10.91 -3.71
C PRO A 74 11.84 12.31 -3.17
N GLY A 75 11.48 12.57 -1.91
CA GLY A 75 11.58 13.87 -1.25
C GLY A 75 10.27 14.66 -1.18
N SER A 76 9.25 14.30 -1.97
CA SER A 76 7.96 14.98 -1.95
C SER A 76 7.24 14.84 -0.61
N ILE A 77 6.60 15.94 -0.19
CA ILE A 77 5.62 15.94 0.89
C ILE A 77 4.27 15.55 0.28
N ILE A 78 3.67 14.50 0.81
CA ILE A 78 2.36 14.00 0.40
C ILE A 78 1.35 14.18 1.55
N SER A 79 0.13 14.54 1.21
CA SER A 79 -1.02 14.70 2.10
C SER A 79 -2.04 13.59 1.86
N LYS A 80 -3.00 13.45 2.79
CA LYS A 80 -4.07 12.47 2.64
C LYS A 80 -4.88 12.79 1.38
N GLY A 81 -4.96 11.83 0.46
CA GLY A 81 -5.75 11.97 -0.76
C GLY A 81 -4.97 12.56 -1.94
N ASP A 82 -3.69 12.89 -1.75
CA ASP A 82 -2.83 13.26 -2.86
C ASP A 82 -2.62 12.06 -3.79
N ASP A 83 -2.60 12.34 -5.09
CA ASP A 83 -2.29 11.34 -6.10
C ASP A 83 -0.79 10.99 -6.00
N MET A 84 -0.50 9.70 -5.83
CA MET A 84 0.86 9.14 -5.85
C MET A 84 1.19 8.44 -7.16
N GLY A 85 0.21 8.25 -8.05
CA GLY A 85 0.36 7.51 -9.28
C GLY A 85 -0.77 6.53 -9.56
N TRP A 86 -0.68 5.87 -10.70
CA TRP A 86 -1.69 4.92 -11.16
C TRP A 86 -1.10 3.75 -11.94
N PHE A 87 -1.89 2.68 -12.05
CA PHE A 87 -1.63 1.56 -12.93
C PHE A 87 -2.15 1.88 -14.34
N GLN A 88 -1.29 1.76 -15.35
CA GLN A 88 -1.67 1.87 -16.75
C GLN A 88 -2.04 0.50 -17.30
N TYR A 89 -3.22 0.44 -17.92
CA TYR A 89 -3.81 -0.76 -18.52
C TYR A 89 -4.17 -1.82 -17.45
N SER A 90 -5.42 -1.80 -17.00
CA SER A 90 -5.97 -2.58 -15.87
C SER A 90 -5.49 -2.13 -14.48
N GLY A 91 -6.30 -2.40 -13.45
CA GLY A 91 -5.94 -2.21 -12.04
C GLY A 91 -5.12 -3.39 -11.51
N SER A 92 -4.34 -3.16 -10.45
CA SER A 92 -3.55 -4.17 -9.74
C SER A 92 -3.72 -4.02 -8.23
N THR A 93 -2.82 -4.65 -7.47
CA THR A 93 -2.80 -4.60 -6.01
C THR A 93 -1.71 -3.66 -5.48
N THR A 94 -2.05 -2.92 -4.42
CA THR A 94 -1.10 -2.20 -3.58
C THR A 94 -1.19 -2.73 -2.15
N VAL A 95 -0.05 -2.97 -1.52
CA VAL A 95 0.05 -3.42 -0.13
C VAL A 95 0.60 -2.28 0.73
N LEU A 96 -0.07 -1.98 1.85
CA LEU A 96 0.43 -1.07 2.86
C LEU A 96 0.98 -1.87 4.04
N ILE A 97 2.23 -1.64 4.38
CA ILE A 97 2.92 -2.24 5.52
C ILE A 97 3.21 -1.14 6.55
N ALA A 98 2.85 -1.41 7.79
CA ALA A 98 3.12 -0.54 8.92
C ALA A 98 3.75 -1.33 10.07
N PRO A 99 4.63 -0.72 10.88
CA PRO A 99 5.20 -1.36 12.05
C PRO A 99 4.12 -1.86 13.02
N LYS A 100 4.40 -2.97 13.70
CA LYS A 100 3.45 -3.54 14.65
C LYS A 100 3.09 -2.51 15.73
N GLY A 101 1.79 -2.32 15.96
CA GLY A 101 1.30 -1.43 17.00
C GLY A 101 1.25 0.05 16.61
N THR A 102 1.47 0.41 15.35
CA THR A 102 1.33 1.80 14.89
C THR A 102 0.00 2.09 14.21
N VAL A 103 -0.75 1.07 13.80
CA VAL A 103 -2.08 1.21 13.18
C VAL A 103 -3.13 0.55 14.05
N GLN A 104 -4.18 1.31 14.36
CA GLN A 104 -5.43 0.76 14.86
C GLN A 104 -6.40 0.61 13.67
N PHE A 105 -6.57 -0.63 13.22
CA PHE A 105 -7.52 -0.98 12.16
C PHE A 105 -8.96 -0.91 12.66
N ASP A 106 -9.89 -0.65 11.76
CA ASP A 106 -11.32 -0.74 12.07
C ASP A 106 -11.70 -2.18 12.46
N ALA A 107 -12.58 -2.32 13.44
CA ALA A 107 -13.01 -3.59 13.99
C ALA A 107 -13.70 -4.48 12.95
N ASN A 108 -14.44 -3.88 12.01
CA ASN A 108 -15.06 -4.60 10.89
C ASN A 108 -14.01 -5.23 9.96
N LEU A 109 -12.92 -4.51 9.67
CA LEU A 109 -11.82 -5.01 8.85
C LEU A 109 -11.11 -6.18 9.52
N VAL A 110 -10.81 -6.04 10.81
CA VAL A 110 -10.18 -7.10 11.59
C VAL A 110 -11.07 -8.35 11.63
N LYS A 111 -12.37 -8.18 11.91
CA LYS A 111 -13.33 -9.29 11.93
C LYS A 111 -13.40 -10.02 10.59
N ASN A 112 -13.49 -9.29 9.48
CA ASN A 112 -13.61 -9.90 8.15
C ASN A 112 -12.29 -10.54 7.69
N SER A 113 -11.15 -9.95 8.05
CA SER A 113 -9.83 -10.54 7.81
C SER A 113 -9.65 -11.89 8.52
N LEU A 114 -10.07 -11.99 9.79
CA LEU A 114 -10.05 -13.26 10.55
C LEU A 114 -10.90 -14.36 9.89
N ASN A 115 -11.95 -13.97 9.16
CA ASN A 115 -12.82 -14.87 8.40
C ASN A 115 -12.37 -15.06 6.93
N ARG A 116 -11.19 -14.54 6.55
CA ARG A 116 -10.65 -14.58 5.18
C ARG A 116 -11.63 -14.02 4.13
N MET A 117 -12.39 -13.00 4.51
CA MET A 117 -13.36 -12.34 3.63
C MET A 117 -12.78 -11.07 3.03
N GLU A 118 -12.86 -10.96 1.71
CA GLU A 118 -12.60 -9.73 0.97
C GLU A 118 -13.72 -8.71 1.24
N MET A 119 -13.37 -7.43 1.25
CA MET A 119 -14.31 -6.33 1.44
C MET A 119 -14.17 -5.32 0.33
N LEU A 120 -15.30 -4.85 -0.15
CA LEU A 120 -15.36 -3.63 -0.96
C LEU A 120 -15.18 -2.43 -0.03
N ILE A 121 -14.17 -1.61 -0.31
CA ILE A 121 -13.92 -0.34 0.37
C ILE A 121 -13.96 0.78 -0.67
N GLN A 122 -14.74 1.82 -0.40
CA GLN A 122 -14.84 2.99 -1.25
C GLN A 122 -13.79 4.04 -0.87
N VAL A 123 -13.35 4.83 -1.86
CA VAL A 123 -12.42 5.94 -1.63
C VAL A 123 -13.03 6.91 -0.62
N GLY A 124 -12.27 7.22 0.43
CA GLY A 124 -12.69 8.10 1.52
C GLY A 124 -13.19 7.37 2.76
N GLU A 125 -13.52 6.08 2.66
CA GLU A 125 -13.85 5.27 3.84
C GLU A 125 -12.64 5.12 4.77
N CYS A 126 -12.92 5.09 6.08
CA CYS A 126 -11.88 4.92 7.09
C CYS A 126 -11.57 3.43 7.26
N ILE A 127 -10.31 3.05 7.05
CA ILE A 127 -9.82 1.69 7.29
C ILE A 127 -9.05 1.55 8.61
N GLY A 128 -8.91 2.64 9.35
CA GLY A 128 -8.13 2.70 10.57
C GLY A 128 -7.46 4.06 10.76
N ALA A 129 -6.72 4.17 11.86
CA ALA A 129 -5.97 5.36 12.22
C ALA A 129 -4.56 4.98 12.69
N LEU A 130 -3.61 5.88 12.45
CA LEU A 130 -2.27 5.78 13.04
C LEU A 130 -2.31 6.22 14.50
N LEU A 131 -1.65 5.44 15.35
CA LEU A 131 -1.67 5.57 16.81
C LEU A 131 -0.81 6.69 17.37
#